data_AF-A0A966P861-F1
#
_entry.id   AF-A0A966P861-F1
#
_cell.length_a   1.000
_cell.length_b   1.000
_cell.length_c   1.000
_cell.angle_alpha   90.00
_cell.angle_beta   90.00
_cell.angle_gamma   90.00
#
_symmetry.space_group_name_H-M   'P 1'
#
loop_
_entity.id
_entity.type
_entity.pdbx_description
1 polymer ?
#
loop_
_entity_poly.entity_id
_entity_poly.type
_entity_poly.pdbx_seq_one_letter_code
_entity_poly.pdbx_strand_id
1 'polypeptide(L)'
;LMKLYKTHKTNPLSSCFPILAQAPIFFALFTVLNGIGKNPPQARGTFTPELAQQAAEAKFLGAPISETFLGSGNLTTQIVTVFLIALMSLTTFTTQRQLMVKGMPKMDTSNNMMLQQQKILLYLFPIIFAVTGVNFPVGVLIYWSTTNLWTWGQQYYVIKRNPAPGSPAWEELQKKKAAKNPPIEGENNGSVAVDEPEKPKGQRQQPKKKKKKDK
;
A
#
# COMPACT_ATOMS: atom_id res chain seq x y z
N LEU A 1 -17.25 -18.65 8.53
CA LEU A 1 -16.57 -17.65 7.67
C LEU A 1 -17.53 -16.81 6.83
N MET A 2 -18.29 -17.34 5.87
CA MET A 2 -19.21 -16.51 5.05
C MET A 2 -20.32 -15.79 5.83
N LYS A 3 -20.88 -16.40 6.89
CA LYS A 3 -21.85 -15.72 7.78
C LYS A 3 -21.23 -14.51 8.51
N LEU A 4 -19.98 -14.60 8.96
CA LEU A 4 -19.25 -13.51 9.62
C LEU A 4 -19.03 -12.32 8.67
N TYR A 5 -18.64 -12.59 7.41
CA TYR A 5 -18.49 -11.55 6.38
C TYR A 5 -19.81 -10.85 6.03
N LYS A 6 -20.92 -11.58 6.01
CA LYS A 6 -22.26 -10.99 5.80
C LYS A 6 -22.71 -10.13 6.98
N THR A 7 -22.40 -10.52 8.22
CA THR A 7 -22.74 -9.74 9.42
C THR A 7 -21.93 -8.44 9.52
N HIS A 8 -20.64 -8.48 9.16
CA HIS A 8 -19.77 -7.29 9.19
C HIS A 8 -19.69 -6.52 7.86
N LYS A 9 -20.44 -6.93 6.82
CA LYS A 9 -20.39 -6.37 5.46
C LYS A 9 -18.96 -6.23 4.90
N THR A 10 -18.05 -7.12 5.25
CA THR A 10 -16.65 -7.11 4.79
C THR A 10 -16.44 -8.12 3.67
N ASN A 11 -15.70 -7.73 2.61
CA ASN A 11 -15.41 -8.60 1.48
C ASN A 11 -13.95 -9.08 1.55
N PRO A 12 -13.65 -10.39 1.58
CA PRO A 12 -12.27 -10.88 1.55
C PRO A 12 -11.49 -10.43 0.31
N LEU A 13 -12.16 -10.09 -0.80
CA LEU A 13 -11.52 -9.56 -2.01
C LEU A 13 -11.18 -8.06 -1.94
N SER A 14 -11.66 -7.33 -0.93
CA SER A 14 -11.34 -5.89 -0.83
C SER A 14 -9.87 -5.64 -0.49
N SER A 15 -9.16 -6.63 0.04
CA SER A 15 -7.73 -6.55 0.32
C SER A 15 -6.86 -6.74 -0.92
N CYS A 16 -7.31 -7.49 -1.94
CA CYS A 16 -6.58 -7.70 -3.18
C CYS A 16 -6.99 -6.74 -4.31
N PHE A 17 -8.17 -6.11 -4.20
CA PHE A 17 -8.66 -5.12 -5.16
C PHE A 17 -7.66 -3.99 -5.47
N PRO A 18 -6.93 -3.39 -4.49
CA PRO A 18 -5.95 -2.35 -4.80
C PRO A 18 -4.82 -2.83 -5.72
N ILE A 19 -4.35 -4.06 -5.52
CA ILE A 19 -3.29 -4.66 -6.35
C ILE A 19 -3.79 -4.86 -7.79
N LEU A 20 -5.02 -5.36 -7.94
CA LEU A 20 -5.63 -5.59 -9.25
C LEU A 20 -5.88 -4.28 -10.00
N ALA A 21 -6.36 -3.24 -9.30
CA ALA A 21 -6.62 -1.94 -9.91
C ALA A 21 -5.34 -1.23 -10.36
N GLN A 22 -4.21 -1.45 -9.68
CA GLN A 22 -2.92 -0.84 -10.04
C GLN A 22 -2.17 -1.61 -11.14
N ALA A 23 -2.40 -2.91 -11.28
CA ALA A 23 -1.65 -3.77 -12.20
C ALA A 23 -1.56 -3.22 -13.65
N PRO A 24 -2.62 -2.66 -14.28
CA PRO A 24 -2.52 -2.13 -15.64
C PRO A 24 -1.53 -0.98 -15.79
N ILE A 25 -1.49 -0.07 -14.81
CA ILE A 25 -0.58 1.08 -14.80
C ILE A 25 0.87 0.59 -14.68
N PHE A 26 1.08 -0.38 -13.78
CA PHE A 26 2.39 -0.99 -13.62
C PHE A 26 2.88 -1.66 -14.91
N PHE A 27 2.05 -2.48 -15.56
CA PHE A 27 2.44 -3.18 -16.78
C PHE A 27 2.73 -2.20 -17.92
N ALA A 28 1.89 -1.18 -18.12
CA ALA A 28 2.13 -0.17 -19.14
C ALA A 28 3.51 0.49 -18.96
N LEU A 29 3.80 0.99 -17.75
CA LEU A 29 5.04 1.66 -17.46
C LEU A 29 6.26 0.71 -17.47
N PHE A 30 6.11 -0.50 -16.93
CA PHE A 30 7.17 -1.51 -16.96
C PHE A 30 7.53 -1.90 -18.40
N THR A 31 6.57 -2.09 -19.29
CA THR A 31 6.87 -2.44 -20.69
C THR A 31 7.67 -1.35 -21.40
N VAL A 32 7.35 -0.07 -21.16
CA VAL A 32 8.09 1.06 -21.72
C VAL A 32 9.52 1.13 -21.17
N LEU A 33 9.67 1.13 -19.83
CA LEU A 33 10.98 1.26 -19.19
C LEU A 33 11.89 0.04 -19.42
N ASN A 34 11.31 -1.16 -19.49
CA ASN A 34 12.05 -2.36 -19.87
C ASN A 34 12.37 -2.40 -21.36
N GLY A 35 11.54 -1.77 -22.20
CA GLY A 35 11.76 -1.64 -23.65
C GLY A 35 12.95 -0.75 -23.99
N ILE A 36 13.05 0.42 -23.34
CA ILE A 36 14.19 1.33 -23.53
C ILE A 36 15.51 0.76 -22.99
N GLY A 37 15.46 -0.22 -22.08
CA GLY A 37 16.63 -0.94 -21.56
C GLY A 37 17.13 -2.09 -22.45
N LYS A 38 16.54 -2.31 -23.63
CA LYS A 38 17.01 -3.30 -24.61
C LYS A 38 18.05 -2.68 -25.55
N ASN A 39 18.87 -3.54 -26.16
CA ASN A 39 19.84 -3.16 -27.18
C ASN A 39 19.48 -3.86 -28.51
N PRO A 40 18.96 -3.13 -29.52
CA PRO A 40 18.61 -1.71 -29.51
C PRO A 40 17.34 -1.40 -28.67
N PRO A 41 17.13 -0.13 -28.24
CA PRO A 41 15.94 0.29 -27.51
C PRO A 41 14.66 -0.01 -28.29
N GLN A 42 13.66 -0.58 -27.61
CA GLN A 42 12.38 -0.92 -28.21
C GLN A 42 11.31 0.09 -27.82
N ALA A 43 10.78 0.79 -28.81
CA ALA A 43 9.63 1.66 -28.63
C ALA A 43 8.37 0.86 -28.27
N ARG A 44 7.55 1.40 -27.36
CA ARG A 44 6.31 0.76 -26.87
C ARG A 44 5.19 1.80 -26.77
N GLY A 45 3.97 1.39 -27.10
CA GLY A 45 2.80 2.26 -27.04
C GLY A 45 2.93 3.44 -28.01
N THR A 46 2.90 4.66 -27.48
CA THR A 46 2.99 5.91 -28.26
C THR A 46 4.42 6.39 -28.50
N PHE A 47 5.44 5.68 -27.99
CA PHE A 47 6.84 6.04 -28.25
C PHE A 47 7.19 5.76 -29.71
N THR A 48 7.89 6.70 -30.35
CA THR A 48 8.60 6.42 -31.61
C THR A 48 9.98 5.82 -31.31
N PRO A 49 10.65 5.17 -32.28
CA PRO A 49 12.02 4.69 -32.11
C PRO A 49 12.99 5.79 -31.66
N GLU A 50 12.84 7.01 -32.18
CA GLU A 50 13.67 8.16 -31.78
C GLU A 50 13.44 8.54 -30.32
N LEU A 51 12.18 8.58 -29.87
CA LEU A 51 11.85 8.85 -28.46
C LEU A 51 12.36 7.75 -27.54
N ALA A 52 12.34 6.49 -27.98
CA ALA A 52 12.89 5.37 -27.22
C ALA A 52 14.40 5.49 -27.06
N GLN A 53 15.11 5.91 -28.11
CA GLN A 53 16.55 6.18 -28.06
C GLN A 53 16.88 7.34 -27.12
N GLN A 54 16.17 8.46 -27.25
CA GLN A 54 16.34 9.62 -26.36
C GLN A 54 16.07 9.28 -24.90
N ALA A 55 15.02 8.49 -24.63
CA ALA A 55 14.73 8.02 -23.29
C ALA A 55 15.78 7.05 -22.76
N ALA A 56 16.36 6.21 -23.62
CA ALA A 56 17.43 5.31 -23.21
C ALA A 56 18.70 6.06 -22.78
N GLU A 57 18.98 7.21 -23.39
CA GLU A 57 20.14 8.06 -23.06
C GLU A 57 19.89 8.99 -21.86
N ALA A 58 18.64 9.15 -21.43
CA ALA A 58 18.28 10.01 -20.31
C ALA A 58 18.96 9.55 -19.01
N LYS A 59 19.55 10.50 -18.28
CA LYS A 59 20.33 10.21 -17.08
C LYS A 59 19.60 10.63 -15.81
N PHE A 60 19.64 9.75 -14.81
CA PHE A 60 19.23 10.03 -13.45
C PHE A 60 20.44 9.91 -12.53
N LEU A 61 20.79 10.99 -11.82
CA LEU A 61 22.01 11.05 -10.99
C LEU A 61 23.29 10.62 -11.74
N GLY A 62 23.34 10.91 -13.05
CA GLY A 62 24.45 10.53 -13.93
C GLY A 62 24.38 9.13 -14.54
N ALA A 63 23.48 8.26 -14.07
CA ALA A 63 23.26 6.92 -14.62
C ALA A 63 22.17 6.93 -15.71
N PRO A 64 22.40 6.38 -16.91
CA PRO A 64 21.35 6.21 -17.91
C PRO A 64 20.23 5.32 -17.38
N ILE A 65 18.97 5.73 -17.59
CA ILE A 65 17.80 5.01 -17.04
C ILE A 65 17.54 3.66 -17.74
N SER A 66 18.12 3.45 -18.91
CA SER A 66 18.06 2.18 -19.66
C SER A 66 19.01 1.11 -19.11
N GLU A 67 20.10 1.52 -18.46
CA GLU A 67 21.14 0.60 -18.05
C GLU A 67 20.72 -0.24 -16.83
N THR A 68 21.33 -1.41 -16.69
CA THR A 68 21.17 -2.31 -15.53
C THR A 68 22.47 -2.39 -14.75
N PHE A 69 22.43 -2.89 -13.51
CA PHE A 69 23.63 -3.06 -12.69
C PHE A 69 24.63 -4.04 -13.31
N LEU A 70 24.14 -5.18 -13.81
CA LEU A 70 24.99 -6.23 -14.40
C LEU A 70 25.38 -5.94 -15.85
N GLY A 71 24.61 -5.12 -16.57
CA GLY A 71 24.84 -4.79 -17.96
C GLY A 71 25.67 -3.53 -18.19
N SER A 72 25.88 -2.71 -17.16
CA SER A 72 26.67 -1.48 -17.26
C SER A 72 28.12 -1.71 -16.81
N GLY A 73 29.07 -1.20 -17.60
CA GLY A 73 30.47 -1.05 -17.18
C GLY A 73 30.71 0.22 -16.35
N ASN A 74 29.65 0.98 -16.04
CA ASN A 74 29.72 2.30 -15.43
C ASN A 74 29.50 2.22 -13.91
N LEU A 75 30.52 2.66 -13.16
CA LEU A 75 30.46 2.71 -11.70
C LEU A 75 29.31 3.60 -11.18
N THR A 76 29.00 4.70 -11.86
CA THR A 76 27.88 5.58 -11.49
C THR A 76 26.55 4.83 -11.53
N THR A 77 26.31 4.03 -12.58
CA THR A 77 25.09 3.22 -12.71
C THR A 77 24.97 2.20 -11.59
N GLN A 78 26.10 1.56 -11.22
CA GLN A 78 26.13 0.60 -10.12
C GLN A 78 25.80 1.27 -8.77
N ILE A 79 26.41 2.42 -8.47
CA ILE A 79 26.15 3.18 -7.23
C ILE A 79 24.69 3.60 -7.15
N VAL A 80 24.14 4.19 -8.23
CA VAL A 80 22.74 4.63 -8.28
C VAL A 80 21.80 3.44 -8.10
N THR A 81 22.09 2.31 -8.74
CA THR A 81 21.26 1.10 -8.61
C THR A 81 21.25 0.57 -7.18
N VAL A 82 22.43 0.45 -6.53
CA VAL A 82 22.53 -0.01 -5.15
C VAL A 82 21.80 0.95 -4.20
N PHE A 83 21.95 2.26 -4.41
CA PHE A 83 21.22 3.28 -3.67
C PHE A 83 19.69 3.10 -3.78
N LEU A 84 19.17 2.91 -4.99
CA LEU A 84 17.73 2.72 -5.23
C LEU A 84 17.21 1.42 -4.59
N ILE A 85 17.94 0.31 -4.73
CA ILE A 85 17.57 -0.97 -4.11
C ILE A 85 17.55 -0.86 -2.57
N ALA A 86 18.55 -0.18 -1.99
CA ALA A 86 18.60 0.06 -0.56
C ALA A 86 17.42 0.93 -0.09
N LEU A 87 17.10 2.00 -0.83
CA LEU A 87 15.96 2.86 -0.56
C LEU A 87 14.63 2.10 -0.64
N MET A 88 14.42 1.30 -1.68
CA MET A 88 13.24 0.45 -1.85
C MET A 88 13.09 -0.55 -0.71
N SER A 89 14.18 -1.22 -0.35
CA SER A 89 14.20 -2.20 0.74
C SER A 89 13.86 -1.55 2.08
N LEU A 90 14.48 -0.39 2.37
CA LEU A 90 14.23 0.35 3.60
C LEU A 90 12.80 0.86 3.69
N THR A 91 12.29 1.48 2.63
CA THR A 91 10.91 2.01 2.59
C THR A 91 9.87 0.89 2.69
N THR A 92 10.08 -0.24 2.01
CA THR A 92 9.19 -1.40 2.09
C THR A 92 9.23 -2.03 3.49
N PHE A 93 10.42 -2.25 4.04
CA PHE A 93 10.60 -2.81 5.38
C PHE A 93 9.92 -1.94 6.45
N THR A 94 10.16 -0.62 6.42
CA THR A 94 9.58 0.30 7.39
C THR A 94 8.07 0.41 7.24
N THR A 95 7.53 0.43 6.01
CA THR A 95 6.08 0.41 5.75
C THR A 95 5.44 -0.84 6.34
N GLN A 96 6.02 -2.01 6.08
CA GLN A 96 5.48 -3.28 6.54
C GLN A 96 5.61 -3.45 8.05
N ARG A 97 6.71 -2.99 8.65
CA ARG A 97 6.86 -2.90 10.10
C ARG A 97 5.85 -1.95 10.73
N GLN A 98 5.60 -0.79 10.11
CA GLN A 98 4.62 0.18 10.61
C GLN A 98 3.20 -0.39 10.58
N LEU A 99 2.82 -1.08 9.50
CA LEU A 99 1.55 -1.77 9.38
C LEU A 99 1.38 -2.80 10.49
N MET A 100 2.39 -3.62 10.76
CA MET A 100 2.33 -4.64 11.81
C MET A 100 2.27 -4.06 13.23
N VAL A 101 3.10 -3.05 13.53
CA VAL A 101 3.24 -2.53 14.89
C VAL A 101 2.16 -1.50 15.24
N LYS A 102 1.70 -0.72 14.27
CA LYS A 102 0.78 0.41 14.51
C LYS A 102 -0.58 0.26 13.85
N GLY A 103 -0.68 -0.49 12.75
CA GLY A 103 -1.90 -0.60 11.95
C GLY A 103 -2.81 -1.76 12.33
N MET A 104 -2.27 -2.82 12.92
CA MET A 104 -3.06 -4.01 13.27
C MET A 104 -3.42 -4.06 14.76
N PRO A 105 -4.63 -4.53 15.11
CA PRO A 105 -4.98 -4.82 16.50
C PRO A 105 -4.02 -5.83 17.13
N LYS A 106 -3.76 -5.69 18.43
CA LYS A 106 -2.98 -6.67 19.19
C LYS A 106 -3.79 -7.96 19.30
N MET A 107 -3.58 -8.89 18.37
CA MET A 107 -4.18 -10.23 18.38
C MET A 107 -3.15 -11.25 18.86
N ASP A 108 -3.59 -12.33 19.49
CA ASP A 108 -2.70 -13.36 20.05
C ASP A 108 -1.69 -13.89 19.03
N THR A 109 -0.41 -13.69 19.30
CA THR A 109 0.68 -13.84 18.33
C THR A 109 0.90 -15.30 17.89
N SER A 110 0.41 -16.30 18.63
CA SER A 110 0.81 -17.69 18.43
C SER A 110 0.11 -18.40 17.26
N ASN A 111 -1.13 -18.03 16.91
CA ASN A 111 -1.95 -18.79 15.93
C ASN A 111 -2.43 -17.96 14.72
N ASN A 112 -1.89 -16.76 14.51
CA ASN A 112 -2.34 -15.87 13.44
C ASN A 112 -1.54 -16.06 12.15
N MET A 113 -2.04 -16.90 11.24
CA MET A 113 -1.48 -17.15 9.90
C MET A 113 -1.22 -15.84 9.12
N MET A 114 -2.07 -14.82 9.31
CA MET A 114 -1.89 -13.51 8.68
C MET A 114 -0.63 -12.77 9.16
N LEU A 115 -0.36 -12.76 10.46
CA LEU A 115 0.82 -12.09 11.02
C LEU A 115 2.11 -12.82 10.62
N GLN A 116 2.08 -14.16 10.59
CA GLN A 116 3.21 -14.96 10.12
C GLN A 116 3.53 -14.67 8.65
N GLN A 117 2.53 -14.62 7.77
CA GLN A 117 2.73 -14.25 6.37
C GLN A 117 3.32 -12.85 6.23
N GLN A 118 2.82 -11.86 6.99
CA GLN A 118 3.37 -10.50 6.95
C GLN A 118 4.82 -10.42 7.46
N LYS A 119 5.17 -11.20 8.49
CA LYS A 119 6.55 -11.29 8.99
C LYS A 119 7.50 -11.95 7.98
N ILE A 120 7.07 -13.04 7.34
CA ILE A 120 7.86 -13.69 6.28
C ILE A 120 8.14 -12.69 5.17
N LEU A 121 7.09 -12.03 4.67
CA LEU A 121 7.21 -11.03 3.61
C LEU A 121 8.14 -9.86 4.01
N LEU A 122 8.10 -9.41 5.28
CA LEU A 122 8.96 -8.33 5.79
C LEU A 122 10.45 -8.60 5.58
N TYR A 123 10.88 -9.83 5.87
CA TYR A 123 12.29 -10.22 5.76
C TYR A 123 12.65 -10.74 4.37
N LEU A 124 11.68 -11.31 3.65
CA LEU A 124 11.91 -11.87 2.33
C LEU A 124 12.03 -10.79 1.24
N PHE A 125 11.21 -9.74 1.27
CA PHE A 125 11.21 -8.70 0.24
C PHE A 125 12.56 -7.99 0.06
N PRO A 126 13.27 -7.56 1.13
CA PRO A 126 14.60 -6.96 0.97
C PRO A 126 15.59 -7.88 0.25
N ILE A 127 15.55 -9.18 0.52
CA ILE A 127 16.42 -10.17 -0.11
C ILE A 127 16.05 -10.32 -1.60
N ILE A 128 14.76 -10.44 -1.90
CA ILE A 128 14.27 -10.51 -3.29
C ILE A 128 14.71 -9.26 -4.06
N PHE A 129 14.54 -8.06 -3.49
CA PHE A 129 14.95 -6.83 -4.17
C PHE A 129 16.46 -6.73 -4.36
N ALA A 130 17.27 -7.21 -3.41
CA ALA A 130 18.72 -7.25 -3.58
C ALA A 130 19.14 -8.17 -4.74
N VAL A 131 18.55 -9.36 -4.86
CA VAL A 131 18.92 -10.36 -5.87
C VAL A 131 18.32 -10.06 -7.24
N THR A 132 17.06 -9.65 -7.29
CA THR A 132 16.35 -9.40 -8.56
C THR A 132 16.56 -7.98 -9.07
N GLY A 133 16.76 -7.02 -8.17
CA GLY A 133 16.90 -5.59 -8.48
C GLY A 133 18.04 -5.29 -9.46
N VAL A 134 19.15 -6.01 -9.35
CA VAL A 134 20.34 -5.82 -10.19
C VAL A 134 20.11 -6.14 -11.68
N ASN A 135 19.06 -6.90 -11.99
CA ASN A 135 18.69 -7.27 -13.36
C ASN A 135 17.75 -6.26 -14.03
N PHE A 136 17.18 -5.33 -13.26
CA PHE A 136 16.23 -4.35 -13.80
C PHE A 136 16.92 -3.08 -14.26
N PRO A 137 16.39 -2.40 -15.30
CA PRO A 137 16.84 -1.08 -15.70
C PRO A 137 16.68 -0.07 -14.57
N VAL A 138 17.61 0.89 -14.47
CA VAL A 138 17.56 1.98 -13.48
C VAL A 138 16.22 2.70 -13.50
N GLY A 139 15.63 2.93 -14.67
CA GLY A 139 14.30 3.53 -14.81
C GLY A 139 13.21 2.77 -14.06
N VAL A 140 13.21 1.45 -14.13
CA VAL A 140 12.26 0.59 -13.41
C VAL A 140 12.47 0.71 -11.89
N LEU A 141 13.72 0.76 -11.43
CA LEU A 141 14.06 0.94 -10.02
C LEU A 141 13.66 2.32 -9.50
N ILE A 142 13.78 3.38 -10.30
CA ILE A 142 13.30 4.72 -9.96
C ILE A 142 11.78 4.71 -9.73
N TYR A 143 11.04 4.05 -10.63
CA TYR A 143 9.60 3.94 -10.49
C TYR A 143 9.20 3.22 -9.19
N TRP A 144 9.81 2.07 -8.90
CA TRP A 144 9.52 1.35 -7.66
C TRP A 144 9.89 2.18 -6.43
N SER A 145 11.09 2.76 -6.41
CA SER A 145 11.56 3.62 -5.31
C SER A 145 10.60 4.76 -5.03
N THR A 146 10.16 5.45 -6.08
CA THR A 146 9.24 6.58 -5.97
C THR A 146 7.87 6.12 -5.46
N THR A 147 7.35 5.01 -5.99
CA THR A 147 6.06 4.44 -5.56
C THR A 147 6.10 3.95 -4.11
N ASN A 148 7.19 3.30 -3.70
CA ASN A 148 7.39 2.86 -2.32
C ASN A 148 7.51 4.05 -1.37
N LEU A 149 8.25 5.10 -1.75
CA LEU A 149 8.38 6.32 -0.94
C LEU A 149 7.05 7.04 -0.77
N TRP A 150 6.27 7.16 -1.86
CA TRP A 150 4.92 7.73 -1.81
C TRP A 150 4.01 6.91 -0.89
N THR A 151 4.00 5.58 -1.05
CA THR A 151 3.17 4.68 -0.22
C THR A 151 3.58 4.75 1.24
N TRP A 152 4.88 4.77 1.53
CA TRP A 152 5.40 4.94 2.88
C TRP A 152 4.91 6.25 3.52
N GLY A 153 5.00 7.36 2.79
CA GLY A 153 4.52 8.66 3.26
C GLY A 153 2.99 8.70 3.47
N GLN A 154 2.24 8.15 2.51
CA GLN A 154 0.78 8.06 2.58
C GLN A 154 0.35 7.18 3.76
N GLN A 155 0.96 6.02 3.93
CA GLN A 155 0.66 5.10 5.03
C GLN A 155 0.99 5.74 6.38
N TYR A 156 2.11 6.45 6.47
CA TYR A 156 2.48 7.20 7.66
C TYR A 156 1.42 8.25 8.02
N TYR A 157 0.97 9.03 7.04
CA TYR A 157 -0.07 10.04 7.22
C TYR A 157 -1.41 9.42 7.64
N VAL A 158 -1.84 8.36 6.95
CA VAL A 158 -3.12 7.69 7.19
C VAL A 158 -3.15 7.04 8.58
N ILE A 159 -2.12 6.28 8.98
CA ILE A 159 -2.08 5.67 10.32
C ILE A 159 -2.15 6.74 11.42
N LYS A 160 -1.54 7.91 11.18
CA LYS A 160 -1.53 9.00 12.16
C LYS A 160 -2.88 9.72 12.27
N ARG A 161 -3.61 9.86 11.16
CA ARG A 161 -4.85 10.66 11.09
C ARG A 161 -6.13 9.83 11.20
N ASN A 162 -6.10 8.61 10.68
CA ASN A 162 -7.21 7.68 10.66
C ASN A 162 -6.72 6.25 11.02
N PRO A 163 -6.26 6.03 12.25
CA PRO A 163 -5.81 4.72 12.69
C PRO A 163 -6.97 3.72 12.73
N ALA A 164 -6.69 2.45 12.42
CA ALA A 164 -7.69 1.39 12.48
C ALA A 164 -8.20 1.20 13.93
N PRO A 165 -9.52 1.06 14.15
CA PRO A 165 -10.08 0.80 15.48
C PRO A 165 -9.43 -0.41 16.16
N GLY A 166 -9.08 -0.28 17.44
CA GLY A 166 -8.41 -1.33 18.21
C GLY A 166 -6.91 -1.52 17.91
N SER A 167 -6.32 -0.71 17.03
CA SER A 167 -4.86 -0.67 16.83
C SER A 167 -4.15 0.17 17.92
N PRO A 168 -2.84 -0.05 18.16
CA PRO A 168 -2.08 0.76 19.11
C PRO A 168 -2.10 2.26 18.78
N ALA A 169 -2.10 2.61 17.48
CA ALA A 169 -2.19 4.01 17.04
C ALA A 169 -3.57 4.63 17.38
N TRP A 170 -4.64 3.82 17.37
CA TRP A 170 -5.96 4.26 17.79
C TRP A 170 -6.03 4.45 19.30
N GLU A 171 -5.48 3.53 20.10
CA GLU A 171 -5.37 3.67 21.55
C GLU A 171 -4.63 4.96 21.96
N GLU A 172 -3.49 5.25 21.33
CA GLU A 172 -2.73 6.48 21.57
C GLU A 172 -3.52 7.74 21.22
N LEU A 173 -4.27 7.71 20.11
CA LEU A 173 -5.08 8.84 19.66
C LEU A 173 -6.26 9.08 20.62
N GLN A 174 -6.90 8.03 21.12
CA GLN A 174 -7.96 8.15 22.14
C GLN A 174 -7.43 8.70 23.46
N LYS A 175 -6.26 8.22 23.93
CA LYS A 175 -5.61 8.77 25.14
C LYS A 175 -5.30 10.27 24.99
N LYS A 176 -4.80 10.70 23.83
CA LYS A 176 -4.53 12.13 23.56
C LYS A 176 -5.80 12.97 23.52
N LYS A 177 -6.90 12.43 23.00
CA LYS A 177 -8.21 13.11 22.99
C LYS A 177 -8.75 13.27 24.42
N ALA A 178 -8.71 12.20 25.22
CA ALA A 178 -9.12 12.21 26.62
C ALA A 178 -8.30 13.18 27.48
N ALA A 179 -6.98 13.31 27.21
CA ALA A 179 -6.13 14.27 27.91
C ALA A 179 -6.39 15.74 27.53
N LYS A 180 -6.87 16.01 26.32
CA LYS A 180 -7.18 17.38 25.84
C LYS A 180 -8.56 17.86 26.28
N ASN A 181 -9.54 16.96 26.31
CA ASN A 181 -10.87 17.21 26.82
C ASN A 181 -11.12 16.24 27.98
N PRO A 182 -10.62 16.53 29.19
CA PRO A 182 -10.95 15.73 30.36
C PRO A 182 -12.47 15.73 30.55
N PRO A 183 -13.09 14.60 30.92
CA PRO A 183 -14.50 14.57 31.25
C PRO A 183 -14.79 15.58 32.36
N ILE A 184 -15.86 16.37 32.22
CA ILE A 184 -16.34 17.24 33.29
C ILE A 184 -16.87 16.32 34.39
N GLU A 185 -16.33 16.43 35.61
CA GLU A 185 -16.78 15.64 36.77
C GLU A 185 -18.27 15.89 37.02
N GLY A 186 -19.10 14.84 36.89
CA GLY A 186 -20.52 14.94 37.19
C GLY A 186 -21.44 13.92 36.52
N GLU A 187 -21.04 13.24 35.45
CA GLU A 187 -21.83 12.14 34.87
C GLU A 187 -21.21 10.79 35.20
N ASN A 188 -21.57 10.27 36.38
CA ASN A 188 -21.37 8.87 36.67
C ASN A 188 -22.60 8.10 36.16
N ASN A 189 -22.52 7.60 34.93
CA ASN A 189 -23.19 6.35 34.54
C ASN A 189 -22.62 5.78 33.23
N GLY A 190 -21.84 4.70 33.38
CA GLY A 190 -22.04 3.49 32.60
C GLY A 190 -21.47 3.44 31.19
N SER A 191 -20.47 2.57 31.02
CA SER A 191 -19.89 2.09 29.77
C SER A 191 -19.02 3.09 29.02
N VAL A 192 -17.71 2.81 28.95
CA VAL A 192 -17.00 3.08 27.70
C VAL A 192 -17.62 2.09 26.71
N ALA A 193 -18.71 2.53 26.08
CA ALA A 193 -19.37 1.79 25.05
C ALA A 193 -18.30 1.43 24.02
N VAL A 194 -18.03 0.13 23.91
CA VAL A 194 -17.74 -0.44 22.60
C VAL A 194 -18.85 0.12 21.72
N ASP A 195 -18.51 1.01 20.79
CA ASP A 195 -19.44 1.42 19.73
C ASP A 195 -19.89 0.12 19.04
N GLU A 196 -21.01 -0.43 19.49
CA GLU A 196 -21.81 -1.38 18.77
C GLU A 196 -22.09 -0.69 17.43
N PRO A 197 -21.84 -1.35 16.28
CA PRO A 197 -22.00 -0.70 15.00
C PRO A 197 -23.42 -0.14 14.92
N GLU A 198 -23.55 1.17 14.70
CA GLU A 198 -24.84 1.84 14.54
C GLU A 198 -25.75 0.95 13.69
N LYS A 199 -26.82 0.44 14.31
CA LYS A 199 -27.87 -0.26 13.57
C LYS A 199 -28.30 0.67 12.44
N PRO A 200 -28.35 0.21 11.17
CA PRO A 200 -28.69 1.07 10.07
C PRO A 200 -30.06 1.70 10.35
N LYS A 201 -30.10 3.02 10.47
CA LYS A 201 -31.35 3.79 10.55
C LYS A 201 -32.24 3.29 9.42
N GLY A 202 -33.38 2.72 9.80
CA GLY A 202 -34.28 2.01 8.92
C GLY A 202 -34.59 2.82 7.66
N GLN A 203 -34.55 2.14 6.52
CA GLN A 203 -35.01 2.67 5.26
C GLN A 203 -36.45 3.17 5.42
N ARG A 204 -36.67 4.46 5.14
CA ARG A 204 -37.97 5.13 5.28
C ARG A 204 -39.01 4.34 4.48
N GLN A 205 -39.90 3.62 5.18
CA GLN A 205 -40.95 2.85 4.52
C GLN A 205 -41.93 3.85 3.89
N GLN A 206 -41.98 3.88 2.55
CA GLN A 206 -43.03 4.61 1.84
C GLN A 206 -44.38 3.91 2.08
N PRO A 207 -45.43 4.64 2.46
CA PRO A 207 -46.74 4.06 2.67
C PRO A 207 -47.31 3.54 1.34
N LYS A 208 -47.55 2.23 1.25
CA LYS A 208 -48.25 1.62 0.11
C LYS A 208 -49.75 1.90 0.21
N LYS A 209 -50.32 2.48 -0.85
CA LYS A 209 -51.75 2.78 -1.01
C LYS A 209 -52.58 1.50 -0.87
N LYS A 210 -53.58 1.49 0.03
CA LYS A 210 -54.51 0.36 0.22
C LYS A 210 -55.32 0.12 -1.07
N LYS A 211 -55.29 -1.11 -1.62
CA LYS A 211 -56.22 -1.52 -2.66
C LYS A 211 -57.61 -1.74 -2.04
N LYS A 212 -58.63 -1.11 -2.64
CA LYS A 212 -60.06 -1.33 -2.34
C LYS A 212 -60.41 -2.81 -2.57
N LYS A 213 -61.18 -3.38 -1.65
CA LYS A 213 -61.87 -4.66 -1.86
C LYS A 213 -63.04 -4.40 -2.81
N ASP A 214 -63.04 -5.03 -3.97
CA ASP A 214 -64.26 -5.21 -4.74
C ASP A 214 -65.08 -6.36 -4.14
N LYS A 215 -66.40 -6.17 -4.18
CA LYS A 215 -67.45 -6.98 -3.54
C LYS A 215 -67.55 -8.38 -4.11
#